data_AF-A0A3D3PU72-F1
#
_entry.id   AF-A0A3D3PU72-F1
#
_cell.length_a   1.000
_cell.length_b   1.000
_cell.length_c   1.000
_cell.angle_alpha   90.00
_cell.angle_beta   90.00
_cell.angle_gamma   90.00
#
_symmetry.space_group_name_H-M   'P 1'
#
loop_
_entity.id
_entity.type
_entity.pdbx_description
1 polymer ?
#
loop_
_entity_poly.entity_id
_entity_poly.type
_entity_poly.pdbx_seq_one_letter_code
_entity_poly.pdbx_strand_id
1 'polypeptide(L)' 'LTMSIREQTDSGKPTVVADPDGPVALIYKEIARKIAVKVAEKAKDMSSKFPSIVIKND' A
#
# COMPACT_ATOMS: atom_id res chain seq x y z
N LEU A 1 10.53 13.60 -20.00
CA LEU A 1 9.62 12.43 -19.96
C LEU A 1 10.49 11.19 -19.81
N THR A 2 10.17 10.27 -18.88
CA THR A 2 10.95 9.04 -18.68
C THR A 2 10.34 7.91 -19.51
N MET A 3 10.89 7.64 -20.69
CA MET A 3 10.32 6.67 -21.65
C MET A 3 10.23 5.24 -21.10
N SER A 4 11.20 4.85 -20.27
CA SER A 4 11.22 3.52 -19.65
C SER A 4 9.98 3.23 -18.80
N ILE A 5 9.33 4.24 -18.21
CA ILE A 5 8.08 4.04 -17.46
C ILE A 5 6.98 3.54 -18.40
N ARG A 6 6.86 4.13 -19.60
CA ARG A 6 5.84 3.71 -20.57
C ARG A 6 6.14 2.32 -21.10
N GLU A 7 7.35 2.08 -21.58
CA GLU A 7 7.75 0.78 -22.11
C GLU A 7 7.52 -0.36 -21.10
N GLN A 8 7.91 -0.15 -19.85
CA GLN A 8 7.70 -1.11 -18.76
C GLN A 8 6.22 -1.29 -18.40
N THR A 9 5.45 -0.19 -18.33
CA THR A 9 4.01 -0.27 -18.03
C THR A 9 3.22 -0.93 -19.15
N ASP A 10 3.50 -0.55 -20.39
CA ASP A 10 2.82 -1.07 -21.59
C ASP A 10 3.16 -2.54 -21.84
N SER A 11 4.32 -3.01 -21.39
CA SER A 11 4.70 -4.44 -21.39
C SER A 11 4.10 -5.24 -20.22
N GLY A 12 3.30 -4.62 -19.36
CA GLY A 12 2.67 -5.27 -18.21
C GLY A 12 3.61 -5.51 -17.02
N LYS A 13 4.84 -4.99 -17.07
CA LYS A 13 5.82 -5.07 -15.99
C LYS A 13 6.20 -3.65 -15.53
N PRO A 14 5.34 -2.96 -14.78
CA PRO A 14 5.57 -1.55 -14.40
C PRO A 14 6.89 -1.37 -13.65
N THR A 15 7.41 -0.13 -13.62
CA THR A 15 8.77 0.18 -13.13
C THR A 15 9.07 -0.34 -11.73
N VAL A 16 8.11 -0.33 -10.80
CA VAL A 16 8.28 -0.88 -9.44
C VAL A 16 8.54 -2.39 -9.39
N VAL A 17 8.21 -3.11 -10.47
CA VAL A 17 8.47 -4.54 -10.68
C VAL A 17 9.65 -4.77 -11.61
N ALA A 18 9.77 -3.97 -12.68
CA ALA A 18 10.85 -4.10 -13.66
C ALA A 18 12.22 -3.69 -13.13
N ASP A 19 12.28 -2.64 -12.31
CA ASP A 19 13.49 -2.10 -11.70
C ASP A 19 13.19 -1.69 -10.25
N PRO A 20 13.10 -2.66 -9.32
CA PRO A 20 12.63 -2.43 -7.95
C PRO A 20 13.50 -1.47 -7.14
N ASP A 21 14.80 -1.41 -7.45
CA ASP A 21 15.79 -0.61 -6.72
C ASP A 21 16.20 0.65 -7.50
N GLY A 22 15.62 0.84 -8.68
CA GLY A 22 15.81 2.02 -9.50
C GLY A 22 15.24 3.30 -8.88
N PRO A 23 15.73 4.47 -9.30
CA PRO A 23 15.37 5.76 -8.72
C PRO A 23 13.86 6.05 -8.78
N VAL A 24 13.19 5.65 -9.87
CA VAL A 24 11.74 5.83 -10.03
C VAL A 24 10.97 4.95 -9.04
N ALA A 25 11.36 3.69 -8.87
CA ALA A 25 10.71 2.79 -7.92
C ALA A 25 10.89 3.26 -6.47
N LEU A 26 12.07 3.80 -6.13
CA LEU A 26 12.35 4.37 -4.82
C LEU A 26 11.45 5.57 -4.50
N ILE A 27 11.19 6.45 -5.48
CA ILE A 27 10.26 7.59 -5.31
C ILE A 27 8.85 7.07 -4.97
N TYR A 28 8.34 6.08 -5.70
CA TYR A 28 7.02 5.49 -5.40
C TYR A 28 6.99 4.80 -4.04
N LYS A 29 8.06 4.09 -3.65
CA LYS A 29 8.21 3.49 -2.31
C LYS A 29 8.16 4.55 -1.21
N GLU A 30 8.78 5.71 -1.41
CA GLU A 30 8.73 6.82 -0.45
C GLU A 30 7.32 7.39 -0.29
N ILE A 31 6.61 7.62 -1.40
CA ILE A 31 5.22 8.08 -1.40
C ILE A 31 4.34 7.06 -0.65
N ALA A 32 4.49 5.77 -0.97
CA ALA A 32 3.75 4.70 -0.31
C ALA A 32 4.01 4.66 1.20
N ARG A 33 5.27 4.84 1.65
CA ARG A 33 5.62 4.91 3.07
C ARG A 33 4.91 6.08 3.77
N LYS A 34 4.90 7.27 3.16
CA LYS A 34 4.20 8.45 3.70
C LYS A 34 2.70 8.20 3.83
N ILE A 35 2.09 7.55 2.84
CA ILE A 35 0.66 7.17 2.89
C ILE A 35 0.42 6.13 3.98
N ALA A 36 1.27 5.11 4.09
CA ALA A 36 1.13 4.06 5.10
C ALA A 36 1.14 4.62 6.53
N VAL A 37 2.03 5.58 6.83
CA VAL A 37 2.05 6.28 8.12
C VAL A 37 0.74 7.02 8.35
N LYS A 38 0.28 7.83 7.39
CA LYS A 38 -1.00 8.56 7.50
C LYS A 38 -2.20 7.64 7.70
N VAL A 39 -2.21 6.47 7.07
CA VAL A 39 -3.27 5.47 7.25
C VAL A 39 -3.19 4.84 8.63
N ALA A 40 -2.00 4.55 9.14
CA ALA A 40 -1.79 3.98 10.47
C ALA A 40 -2.15 4.98 11.60
N GLU A 41 -1.96 6.28 11.38
CA GLU A 41 -2.35 7.35 12.30
C GLU A 41 -3.87 7.55 12.38
N LYS A 42 -4.63 7.14 11.36
CA LYS A 42 -6.09 7.17 11.46
C LYS A 42 -6.53 6.23 12.58
N ALA A 43 -7.34 6.75 13.50
CA ALA A 43 -7.96 5.96 14.55
C ALA A 43 -8.56 4.70 13.91
N LYS A 44 -8.19 3.53 14.43
CA LYS A 44 -8.80 2.27 13.99
C LYS A 44 -10.29 2.40 14.28
N ASP A 45 -11.07 2.59 13.23
CA ASP A 45 -12.52 2.46 13.33
C ASP A 45 -12.82 0.97 13.56
N MET A 46 -12.79 0.59 14.84
CA MET A 46 -13.09 -0.74 15.31
C MET A 46 -14.61 -0.98 15.37
N SER A 47 -15.45 -0.07 14.86
CA SER A 47 -16.91 -0.31 14.78
C SER A 47 -17.26 -1.54 13.94
N SER A 48 -16.38 -1.90 13.00
CA SER A 48 -16.48 -3.10 12.18
C SER A 48 -15.91 -4.37 12.83
N LYS A 49 -15.39 -4.31 14.07
CA LYS A 49 -15.08 -5.53 14.82
C LYS A 49 -16.38 -6.22 15.22
N PHE A 50 -16.53 -7.45 14.76
CA PHE A 50 -17.60 -8.35 15.19
C PHE A 50 -17.64 -8.41 16.73
N PRO A 51 -18.81 -8.21 17.38
CA PRO A 51 -18.88 -8.19 18.84
C PRO A 51 -18.56 -9.56 19.44
N SER A 52 -17.91 -9.56 20.61
CA SER A 52 -17.63 -10.78 21.37
C SER A 52 -18.94 -11.31 21.96
N ILE A 53 -19.44 -12.43 21.43
CA ILE A 53 -20.60 -13.13 22.00
C ILE A 53 -20.13 -13.88 23.25
N VAL A 54 -20.64 -13.50 24.43
CA VAL A 54 -20.39 -14.20 25.69
C VAL A 54 -21.64 -14.96 26.08
N ILE A 55 -21.59 -16.29 26.09
CA ILE A 55 -22.65 -17.14 26.62
C ILE A 55 -22.41 -17.24 28.13
N LYS A 56 -23.35 -16.73 28.94
CA LYS A 56 -23.41 -17.03 30.37
C LYS A 56 -24.48 -18.11 30.58
N ASN A 57 -24.08 -19.21 31.22
CA ASN A 57 -25.03 -20.14 31.82
C ASN A 57 -25.11 -19.80 33.30
N ASP A 58 -26.32 -19.51 33.76
CA ASP A 58 -26.64 -19.30 35.18
C ASP A 58 -26.65 -20.63 35.95
#